data_AF-G0U8V2-F1
#
_entry.id   AF-G0U8V2-F1
#
_cell.length_a   1.000
_cell.length_b   1.000
_cell.length_c   1.000
_cell.angle_alpha   90.00
_cell.angle_beta   90.00
_cell.angle_gamma   90.00
#
_symmetry.space_group_name_H-M   'P 1'
#
loop_
_entity.id
_entity.type
_entity.pdbx_description
1 polymer ?
#
loop_
_entity_poly.entity_id
_entity_poly.type
_entity_poly.pdbx_seq_one_letter_code
_entity_poly.pdbx_strand_id
1 'polypeptide(L)'
;AYLRVLADAADETLLVILEEMELGINAFNSKPDVETYNIVLRYHVVKENYDEVTRLFNSLYESYRQVRPNADTYCWVLRAYCRMKDAEAATRLIQSMQKRRIPLVIQHYHYLMQVYLEADDRRIVDVFYSLQDGEVDNMAGTMTTENNQMNEVDVANKDNESQESNEEESTREVLIADAECYRLAMEYHRRHKQWERLEAIFAKLMGQDLVEADTGCYNVVLKMFFAREMYTNARKIFTELRLKCVRVDLETYNTLLHIFATAGDHTMYDVLQDMKANRVAPEASTFGILMQHSEGRRAVLNAVTLNLFWNPADEFKGIVKLEEKQQA
;
A
#
# COMPACT_ATOMS: atom_id res chain seq x y z
N ALA A 1 -17.77 -2.96 -18.63
CA ALA A 1 -18.42 -3.36 -17.36
C ALA A 1 -18.50 -4.88 -17.22
N TYR A 2 -19.18 -5.58 -18.15
CA TYR A 2 -19.28 -7.05 -18.13
C TYR A 2 -17.92 -7.77 -18.05
N LEU A 3 -16.96 -7.41 -18.92
CA LEU A 3 -15.61 -8.00 -18.91
C LEU A 3 -14.84 -7.78 -17.59
N ARG A 4 -15.04 -6.63 -16.91
CA ARG A 4 -14.42 -6.36 -15.61
C ARG A 4 -14.95 -7.30 -14.52
N VAL A 5 -16.26 -7.60 -14.54
CA VAL A 5 -16.89 -8.55 -13.62
C VAL A 5 -16.36 -9.96 -13.85
N LEU A 6 -16.21 -10.37 -15.11
CA LEU A 6 -15.62 -11.67 -15.45
C LEU A 6 -14.16 -11.79 -14.97
N ALA A 7 -13.37 -10.73 -15.12
CA ALA A 7 -12.00 -10.69 -14.61
C ALA A 7 -11.96 -10.81 -13.09
N ASP A 8 -12.86 -10.15 -12.37
CA ASP A 8 -12.96 -10.24 -10.91
C ASP A 8 -13.47 -11.59 -10.42
N ALA A 9 -14.31 -12.25 -11.21
CA ALA A 9 -14.77 -13.61 -10.95
C ALA A 9 -13.76 -14.70 -11.37
N ALA A 10 -12.63 -14.31 -11.96
CA ALA A 10 -11.64 -15.22 -12.55
C ALA A 10 -12.28 -16.23 -13.54
N ASP A 11 -13.25 -15.76 -14.34
CA ASP A 11 -13.99 -16.56 -15.30
C ASP A 11 -13.25 -16.71 -16.64
N GLU A 12 -13.07 -17.95 -17.11
CA GLU A 12 -12.36 -18.29 -18.36
C GLU A 12 -13.07 -17.82 -19.63
N THR A 13 -14.38 -17.54 -19.54
CA THR A 13 -15.15 -16.94 -20.64
C THR A 13 -14.55 -15.62 -21.11
N LEU A 14 -13.80 -14.91 -20.25
CA LEU A 14 -13.06 -13.71 -20.63
C LEU A 14 -12.04 -13.96 -21.73
N LEU A 15 -11.31 -15.08 -21.66
CA LEU A 15 -10.27 -15.42 -22.65
C LEU A 15 -10.90 -15.78 -23.99
N VAL A 16 -12.02 -16.51 -23.97
CA VAL A 16 -12.80 -16.82 -25.18
C VAL A 16 -13.27 -15.54 -25.85
N ILE A 17 -13.80 -14.58 -25.08
CA ILE A 17 -14.23 -13.29 -25.62
C ILE A 17 -13.04 -12.51 -26.20
N LEU A 18 -11.86 -12.55 -25.57
CA LEU A 18 -10.66 -11.93 -26.14
C LEU A 18 -10.28 -12.55 -27.49
N GLU A 19 -10.25 -13.89 -27.59
CA GLU A 19 -9.96 -14.59 -28.85
C GLU A 19 -10.98 -14.25 -29.95
N GLU A 20 -12.27 -14.20 -29.62
CA GLU A 20 -13.32 -13.76 -30.56
C GLU A 20 -13.12 -12.33 -31.03
N MET A 21 -12.70 -11.41 -30.13
CA MET A 21 -12.37 -10.03 -30.47
C MET A 21 -11.11 -9.93 -31.35
N GLU A 22 -10.08 -10.73 -31.09
CA GLU A 22 -8.85 -10.77 -31.91
C GLU A 22 -9.11 -11.31 -33.32
N LEU A 23 -9.97 -12.33 -33.43
CA LEU A 23 -10.37 -12.93 -34.71
C LEU A 23 -11.43 -12.11 -35.47
N GLY A 24 -12.04 -11.10 -34.83
CA GLY A 24 -13.12 -10.31 -35.41
C GLY A 24 -14.44 -11.08 -35.58
N ILE A 25 -14.61 -12.18 -34.85
CA ILE A 25 -15.82 -13.05 -34.87
C ILE A 25 -16.73 -12.65 -33.70
N ASN A 26 -16.90 -11.35 -33.46
CA ASN A 26 -17.74 -10.86 -32.38
C ASN A 26 -18.93 -10.05 -32.92
N ALA A 27 -20.04 -10.08 -32.16
CA ALA A 27 -21.29 -9.42 -32.55
C ALA A 27 -21.16 -7.90 -32.73
N PHE A 28 -20.10 -7.30 -32.19
CA PHE A 28 -19.85 -5.86 -32.20
C PHE A 28 -18.77 -5.42 -33.20
N ASN A 29 -18.14 -6.36 -33.93
CA ASN A 29 -17.00 -6.12 -34.83
C ASN A 29 -15.92 -5.22 -34.23
N SER A 30 -15.68 -5.35 -32.92
CA SER A 30 -14.79 -4.50 -32.15
C SER A 30 -13.44 -5.19 -31.93
N LYS A 31 -12.35 -4.45 -32.10
CA LYS A 31 -11.00 -4.94 -31.82
C LYS A 31 -10.64 -4.72 -30.34
N PRO A 32 -9.79 -5.56 -29.74
CA PRO A 32 -9.28 -5.32 -28.38
C PRO A 32 -8.51 -4.00 -28.32
N ASP A 33 -8.85 -3.17 -27.35
CA ASP A 33 -8.14 -1.94 -27.01
C ASP A 33 -7.31 -2.10 -25.73
N VAL A 34 -6.63 -1.02 -25.32
CA VAL A 34 -5.78 -1.01 -24.11
C VAL A 34 -6.57 -1.43 -22.87
N GLU A 35 -7.82 -0.98 -22.75
CA GLU A 35 -8.68 -1.33 -21.62
C GLU A 35 -9.02 -2.83 -21.60
N THR A 36 -9.30 -3.42 -22.77
CA THR A 36 -9.54 -4.86 -22.90
C THR A 36 -8.34 -5.66 -22.39
N TYR A 37 -7.13 -5.28 -22.76
CA TYR A 37 -5.92 -5.94 -22.25
C TYR A 37 -5.64 -5.67 -20.78
N ASN A 38 -5.93 -4.47 -20.26
CA ASN A 38 -5.82 -4.19 -18.83
C ASN A 38 -6.75 -5.09 -18.00
N ILE A 39 -7.95 -5.40 -18.51
CA ILE A 39 -8.89 -6.34 -17.90
C ILE A 39 -8.32 -7.77 -17.89
N VAL A 40 -7.69 -8.20 -18.99
CA VAL A 40 -7.10 -9.55 -19.09
C VAL A 40 -5.84 -9.66 -18.22
N LEU A 41 -5.01 -8.62 -18.15
CA LEU A 41 -3.89 -8.56 -17.19
C LEU A 41 -4.40 -8.68 -15.75
N ARG A 42 -5.47 -7.96 -15.38
CA ARG A 42 -6.12 -8.09 -14.07
C ARG A 42 -6.56 -9.52 -13.80
N TYR A 43 -7.22 -10.17 -14.76
CA TYR A 43 -7.65 -11.57 -14.65
C TYR A 43 -6.47 -12.51 -14.36
N HIS A 44 -5.37 -12.39 -15.11
CA HIS A 44 -4.19 -13.23 -14.89
C HIS A 44 -3.51 -12.97 -13.54
N VAL A 45 -3.48 -11.71 -13.07
CA VAL A 45 -2.98 -11.36 -11.73
C VAL A 45 -3.84 -12.00 -10.64
N VAL A 46 -5.17 -12.00 -10.78
CA VAL A 46 -6.09 -12.64 -9.82
C VAL A 46 -5.95 -14.16 -9.81
N LYS A 47 -5.72 -14.78 -10.97
CA LYS A 47 -5.43 -16.23 -11.07
C LYS A 47 -3.99 -16.62 -10.70
N GLU A 48 -3.15 -15.66 -10.34
CA GLU A 48 -1.72 -15.87 -10.05
C GLU A 48 -0.91 -16.44 -11.24
N ASN A 49 -1.40 -16.25 -12.47
CA ASN A 49 -0.74 -16.69 -13.70
C ASN A 49 0.28 -15.65 -14.20
N TYR A 50 1.34 -15.40 -13.43
CA TYR A 50 2.26 -14.31 -13.69
C TYR A 50 3.09 -14.46 -14.98
N ASP A 51 3.38 -15.68 -15.42
CA ASP A 51 4.06 -15.93 -16.69
C ASP A 51 3.23 -15.42 -17.89
N GLU A 52 1.91 -15.56 -17.80
CA GLU A 52 0.98 -15.05 -18.80
C GLU A 52 0.90 -13.52 -18.76
N VAL A 53 0.98 -12.91 -17.57
CA VAL A 53 1.07 -11.45 -17.45
C VAL A 53 2.29 -10.92 -18.21
N THR A 54 3.47 -11.54 -18.02
CA THR A 54 4.69 -11.12 -18.71
C THR A 54 4.61 -11.38 -20.22
N ARG A 55 4.06 -12.54 -20.65
CA ARG A 55 3.88 -12.85 -22.07
C ARG A 55 2.94 -11.87 -22.75
N LEU A 56 1.77 -11.64 -22.14
CA LEU A 56 0.78 -10.71 -22.65
C LEU A 56 1.35 -9.30 -22.72
N PHE A 57 2.01 -8.82 -21.67
CA PHE A 57 2.63 -7.50 -21.66
C PHE A 57 3.67 -7.32 -22.77
N ASN A 58 4.53 -8.32 -23.00
CA ASN A 58 5.49 -8.27 -24.11
C ASN A 58 4.79 -8.27 -25.47
N SER A 59 3.71 -9.04 -25.62
CA SER A 59 2.92 -9.09 -26.86
C SER A 59 2.23 -7.75 -27.19
N LEU A 60 1.92 -6.91 -26.19
CA LEU A 60 1.31 -5.59 -26.42
C LEU A 60 2.21 -4.65 -27.24
N TYR A 61 3.52 -4.92 -27.30
CA TYR A 61 4.46 -4.15 -28.13
C TYR A 61 4.64 -4.70 -29.54
N GLU A 62 4.00 -5.81 -29.87
CA GLU A 62 4.06 -6.36 -31.21
C GLU A 62 3.28 -5.47 -32.18
N SER A 63 3.91 -5.13 -33.31
CA SER A 63 3.44 -4.10 -34.23
C SER A 63 2.03 -4.36 -34.80
N TYR A 64 1.60 -5.62 -34.85
CA TYR A 64 0.30 -6.01 -35.38
C TYR A 64 -0.87 -5.71 -34.43
N ARG A 65 -0.63 -5.54 -33.11
CA ARG A 65 -1.71 -5.25 -32.14
C ARG A 65 -2.19 -3.81 -32.16
N GLN A 66 -1.34 -2.87 -32.59
CA GLN A 66 -1.64 -1.42 -32.63
C GLN A 66 -2.14 -0.84 -31.29
N VAL A 67 -1.79 -1.47 -30.17
CA VAL A 67 -2.19 -1.06 -28.81
C VAL A 67 -0.99 -0.41 -28.12
N ARG A 68 -1.22 0.70 -27.42
CA ARG A 68 -0.16 1.40 -26.65
C ARG A 68 -0.43 1.23 -25.15
N PRO A 69 0.42 0.49 -24.42
CA PRO A 69 0.33 0.41 -22.96
C PRO A 69 0.30 1.78 -22.30
N ASN A 70 -0.58 1.94 -21.31
CA ASN A 70 -0.72 3.16 -20.53
C ASN A 70 -0.29 2.93 -19.06
N ALA A 71 -0.42 3.95 -18.21
CA ALA A 71 -0.11 3.85 -16.78
C ALA A 71 -0.80 2.64 -16.11
N ASP A 72 -2.07 2.40 -16.39
CA ASP A 72 -2.81 1.27 -15.81
C ASP A 72 -2.24 -0.09 -16.24
N THR A 73 -1.83 -0.24 -17.50
CA THR A 73 -1.18 -1.47 -17.99
C THR A 73 0.06 -1.79 -17.15
N TYR A 74 0.91 -0.78 -16.93
CA TYR A 74 2.12 -0.92 -16.13
C TYR A 74 1.84 -1.17 -14.65
N CYS A 75 0.79 -0.57 -14.10
CA CYS A 75 0.33 -0.81 -12.74
C CYS A 75 -0.02 -2.29 -12.49
N TRP A 76 -0.73 -2.94 -13.43
CA TRP A 76 -1.03 -4.37 -13.33
C TRP A 76 0.22 -5.26 -13.37
N VAL A 77 1.18 -4.93 -14.24
CA VAL A 77 2.43 -5.70 -14.36
C VAL A 77 3.32 -5.50 -13.14
N LEU A 78 3.41 -4.28 -12.59
CA LEU A 78 4.11 -4.03 -11.31
C LEU A 78 3.47 -4.81 -10.17
N ARG A 79 2.14 -4.84 -10.10
CA ARG A 79 1.43 -5.65 -9.11
C ARG A 79 1.76 -7.13 -9.24
N ALA A 80 1.88 -7.65 -10.47
CA ALA A 80 2.35 -9.03 -10.70
C ALA A 80 3.78 -9.24 -10.18
N TYR A 81 4.73 -8.36 -10.54
CA TYR A 81 6.11 -8.46 -10.05
C TYR A 81 6.23 -8.33 -8.54
N CYS A 82 5.37 -7.52 -7.91
CA CYS A 82 5.27 -7.45 -6.46
C CYS A 82 4.88 -8.79 -5.84
N ARG A 83 3.92 -9.52 -6.43
CA ARG A 83 3.54 -10.86 -5.97
C ARG A 83 4.61 -11.91 -6.23
N MET A 84 5.33 -11.78 -7.33
CA MET A 84 6.51 -12.61 -7.63
C MET A 84 7.72 -12.29 -6.76
N LYS A 85 7.71 -11.16 -6.04
CA LYS A 85 8.84 -10.61 -5.26
C LYS A 85 10.09 -10.32 -6.12
N ASP A 86 9.88 -10.02 -7.41
CA ASP A 86 10.98 -9.69 -8.32
C ASP A 86 11.24 -8.17 -8.34
N ALA A 87 12.10 -7.74 -7.43
CA ALA A 87 12.52 -6.34 -7.31
C ALA A 87 13.23 -5.81 -8.56
N GLU A 88 13.96 -6.66 -9.27
CA GLU A 88 14.75 -6.22 -10.41
C GLU A 88 13.89 -6.04 -11.65
N ALA A 89 12.93 -6.94 -11.88
CA ALA A 89 11.92 -6.76 -12.92
C ALA A 89 11.07 -5.50 -12.67
N ALA A 90 10.67 -5.24 -11.42
CA ALA A 90 9.94 -4.03 -11.06
C ALA A 90 10.76 -2.75 -11.35
N THR A 91 12.05 -2.74 -10.99
CA THR A 91 12.97 -1.63 -11.30
C THR A 91 13.08 -1.36 -12.79
N ARG A 92 13.35 -2.41 -13.58
CA ARG A 92 13.46 -2.30 -15.04
C ARG A 92 12.16 -1.80 -15.68
N LEU A 93 11.02 -2.20 -15.12
CA LEU A 93 9.72 -1.80 -15.62
C LEU A 93 9.49 -0.29 -15.44
N ILE A 94 9.79 0.27 -14.26
CA ILE A 94 9.73 1.73 -14.01
C ILE A 94 10.69 2.50 -14.94
N GLN A 95 11.93 2.04 -15.08
CA GLN A 95 12.88 2.66 -16.01
C GLN A 95 12.37 2.63 -17.46
N SER A 96 11.68 1.56 -17.85
CA SER A 96 11.10 1.47 -19.19
C SER A 96 9.95 2.47 -19.39
N MET A 97 9.15 2.76 -18.36
CA MET A 97 8.11 3.80 -18.41
C MET A 97 8.72 5.18 -18.62
N GLN A 98 9.79 5.50 -17.88
CA GLN A 98 10.51 6.77 -18.00
C GLN A 98 11.10 6.95 -19.40
N LYS A 99 11.80 5.93 -19.92
CA LYS A 99 12.36 5.96 -21.29
C LYS A 99 11.30 6.18 -22.36
N ARG A 100 10.10 5.63 -22.15
CA ARG A 100 8.96 5.73 -23.07
C ARG A 100 8.09 6.96 -22.82
N ARG A 101 8.45 7.82 -21.84
CA ARG A 101 7.70 9.01 -21.43
C ARG A 101 6.23 8.71 -21.09
N ILE A 102 5.99 7.56 -20.46
CA ILE A 102 4.67 7.22 -19.91
C ILE A 102 4.59 7.86 -18.52
N PRO A 103 3.52 8.61 -18.21
CA PRO A 103 3.39 9.30 -16.93
C PRO A 103 3.39 8.29 -15.78
N LEU A 104 4.25 8.55 -14.80
CA LEU A 104 4.29 7.80 -13.55
C LEU A 104 3.26 8.40 -12.60
N VAL A 105 2.46 7.55 -11.99
CA VAL A 105 1.58 7.90 -10.85
C VAL A 105 2.08 7.27 -9.55
N ILE A 106 1.65 7.81 -8.41
CA ILE A 106 2.06 7.37 -7.06
C ILE A 106 1.87 5.87 -6.82
N GLN A 107 0.85 5.26 -7.41
CA GLN A 107 0.57 3.82 -7.30
C GLN A 107 1.73 2.95 -7.80
N HIS A 108 2.45 3.38 -8.84
CA HIS A 108 3.62 2.63 -9.32
C HIS A 108 4.71 2.59 -8.26
N TYR A 109 4.89 3.69 -7.52
CA TYR A 109 5.85 3.79 -6.43
C TYR A 109 5.42 2.99 -5.21
N HIS A 110 4.13 2.91 -4.90
CA HIS A 110 3.63 2.00 -3.86
C HIS A 110 4.05 0.56 -4.13
N TYR A 111 3.79 0.05 -5.33
CA TYR A 111 4.19 -1.31 -5.69
C TYR A 111 5.71 -1.47 -5.68
N LEU A 112 6.45 -0.52 -6.23
CA LEU A 112 7.91 -0.58 -6.25
C LEU A 112 8.51 -0.63 -4.83
N MET A 113 8.07 0.27 -3.95
CA MET A 113 8.49 0.33 -2.55
C MET A 113 8.05 -0.93 -1.79
N GLN A 114 6.87 -1.48 -2.09
CA GLN A 114 6.43 -2.75 -1.51
C GLN A 114 7.36 -3.91 -1.92
N VAL A 115 7.73 -4.02 -3.20
CA VAL A 115 8.66 -5.08 -3.64
C VAL A 115 10.01 -4.93 -2.95
N TYR A 116 10.54 -3.71 -2.84
CA TYR A 116 11.80 -3.48 -2.11
C TYR A 116 11.69 -3.79 -0.62
N LEU A 117 10.56 -3.47 0.02
CA LEU A 117 10.35 -3.85 1.42
C LEU A 117 10.33 -5.38 1.59
N GLU A 118 9.72 -6.11 0.67
CA GLU A 118 9.66 -7.58 0.71
C GLU A 118 11.02 -8.23 0.39
N ALA A 119 11.79 -7.64 -0.51
CA ALA A 119 13.15 -8.07 -0.87
C ALA A 119 14.24 -7.58 0.11
N ASP A 120 13.86 -6.78 1.11
CA ASP A 120 14.76 -6.10 2.05
C ASP A 120 15.84 -5.23 1.38
N ASP A 121 15.42 -4.51 0.34
CA ASP A 121 16.30 -3.73 -0.52
C ASP A 121 16.39 -2.25 -0.07
N ARG A 122 17.63 -1.74 0.05
CA ARG A 122 17.93 -0.35 0.44
C ARG A 122 17.34 0.68 -0.52
N ARG A 123 17.10 0.32 -1.79
CA ARG A 123 16.54 1.20 -2.82
C ARG A 123 15.19 1.81 -2.41
N ILE A 124 14.45 1.20 -1.48
CA ILE A 124 13.22 1.79 -0.93
C ILE A 124 13.43 3.18 -0.31
N VAL A 125 14.58 3.38 0.36
CA VAL A 125 14.91 4.62 1.05
C VAL A 125 15.22 5.71 0.02
N ASP A 126 15.96 5.33 -1.04
CA ASP A 126 16.33 6.23 -2.13
C ASP A 126 15.06 6.70 -2.89
N VAL A 127 14.13 5.78 -3.17
CA VAL A 127 12.82 6.09 -3.76
C VAL A 127 12.00 6.99 -2.84
N PHE A 128 11.92 6.69 -1.54
CA PHE A 128 11.16 7.50 -0.58
C PHE A 128 11.65 8.95 -0.53
N TYR A 129 12.96 9.18 -0.40
CA TYR A 129 13.49 10.55 -0.35
C TYR A 129 13.28 11.28 -1.67
N SER A 130 13.41 10.62 -2.82
CA SER A 130 13.12 11.25 -4.11
C SER A 130 11.65 11.70 -4.26
N LEU A 131 10.70 10.95 -3.68
CA LEU A 131 9.28 11.32 -3.65
C LEU A 131 8.96 12.40 -2.60
N GLN A 132 9.75 12.47 -1.52
CA GLN A 132 9.62 13.51 -0.51
C GLN A 132 10.15 14.86 -1.01
N ASP A 133 11.27 14.85 -1.73
CA ASP A 133 11.93 16.06 -2.23
C ASP A 133 11.35 16.54 -3.57
N GLY A 134 10.46 15.75 -4.18
CA GLY A 134 9.84 16.06 -5.48
C GLY A 134 10.79 15.90 -6.67
N GLU A 135 11.96 15.30 -6.46
CA GLU A 135 13.01 15.09 -7.48
C GLU A 135 12.83 13.75 -8.21
N VAL A 136 11.67 13.56 -8.85
CA VAL A 136 11.34 12.30 -9.52
C VAL A 136 12.07 12.13 -10.87
N ASP A 137 12.55 13.24 -11.45
CA ASP A 137 13.22 13.29 -12.77
C ASP A 137 14.58 12.56 -12.81
N ASN A 138 15.21 12.27 -11.67
CA ASN A 138 16.57 11.68 -11.59
C ASN A 138 16.63 10.21 -11.14
N MET A 139 15.49 9.51 -11.01
CA MET A 139 15.48 8.14 -10.49
C MET A 139 16.20 7.11 -11.40
N ALA A 140 16.41 7.41 -12.69
CA ALA A 140 17.20 6.56 -13.57
C ALA A 140 18.69 6.46 -13.16
N GLY A 141 19.24 7.48 -12.48
CA GLY A 141 20.63 7.49 -12.01
C GLY A 141 20.83 6.86 -10.63
N THR A 142 19.84 6.95 -9.74
CA THR A 142 19.93 6.47 -8.36
C THR A 142 19.74 4.94 -8.24
N MET A 143 18.98 4.34 -9.17
CA MET A 143 18.70 2.89 -9.17
C MET A 143 19.86 2.04 -9.74
N THR A 144 20.86 2.67 -10.35
CA THR A 144 22.07 2.04 -10.88
C THR A 144 23.27 2.44 -10.05
N THR A 145 23.31 2.05 -8.77
CA THR A 145 24.59 1.99 -8.05
C THR A 145 24.94 0.52 -7.96
N GLU A 146 26.04 0.13 -8.61
CA GLU A 146 26.62 -1.23 -8.69
C GLU A 146 26.10 -2.13 -9.83
N ASN A 147 26.42 -1.80 -11.10
CA ASN A 147 26.81 -2.76 -12.15
C ASN A 147 26.97 -2.10 -13.54
N ASN A 148 27.88 -1.14 -13.66
CA ASN A 148 28.41 -0.74 -14.97
C ASN A 148 29.88 -0.33 -14.83
N GLN A 149 30.73 -1.30 -14.51
CA GLN A 149 32.12 -1.29 -14.93
C GLN A 149 32.26 -2.31 -16.06
N MET A 150 32.85 -1.85 -17.17
CA MET A 150 33.22 -2.59 -18.38
C MET A 150 32.07 -3.08 -19.27
N ASN A 151 31.74 -2.29 -20.30
CA ASN A 151 32.25 -2.61 -21.64
C ASN A 151 32.23 -1.40 -22.58
N GLU A 152 33.32 -1.32 -23.33
CA GLU A 152 33.75 -0.33 -24.30
C GLU A 152 32.91 -0.28 -25.59
N VAL A 153 32.88 0.92 -26.19
CA VAL A 153 33.08 1.24 -27.63
C VAL A 153 31.93 0.95 -28.61
N ASP A 154 31.33 2.03 -29.15
CA ASP A 154 31.46 2.44 -30.57
C ASP A 154 30.69 3.77 -30.82
N VAL A 155 31.41 4.88 -31.01
CA VAL A 155 31.69 5.57 -32.30
C VAL A 155 30.48 6.32 -32.91
N ALA A 156 30.59 7.64 -32.81
CA ALA A 156 30.16 8.70 -33.74
C ALA A 156 28.88 8.50 -34.59
N ASN A 157 27.92 9.40 -34.39
CA ASN A 157 27.57 10.35 -35.45
C ASN A 157 26.91 11.60 -34.87
N LYS A 158 27.63 12.72 -34.96
CA LYS A 158 27.02 14.04 -35.11
C LYS A 158 26.34 14.03 -36.47
N ASP A 159 25.10 14.50 -36.56
CA ASP A 159 24.72 15.55 -37.51
C ASP A 159 23.23 15.93 -37.37
N ASN A 160 23.03 17.24 -37.35
CA ASN A 160 21.85 18.04 -37.68
C ASN A 160 20.61 18.05 -36.76
N GLU A 161 20.63 19.10 -35.93
CA GLU A 161 19.58 20.11 -35.81
C GLU A 161 18.46 20.05 -36.86
N SER A 162 17.24 19.83 -36.39
CA SER A 162 16.08 20.64 -36.76
C SER A 162 15.12 20.62 -35.57
N GLN A 163 15.27 21.66 -34.75
CA GLN A 163 14.28 22.07 -33.78
C GLN A 163 13.05 22.53 -34.55
N GLU A 164 11.90 21.91 -34.32
CA GLU A 164 10.63 22.63 -34.28
C GLU A 164 9.91 22.26 -32.98
N SER A 165 9.95 23.24 -32.11
CA SER A 165 9.32 23.38 -30.82
C SER A 165 7.81 23.18 -30.91
N ASN A 166 7.31 22.13 -30.27
CA ASN A 166 6.07 22.24 -29.50
C ASN A 166 6.47 22.03 -28.04
N GLU A 167 6.84 23.13 -27.41
CA GLU A 167 6.83 23.25 -25.95
C GLU A 167 5.36 23.21 -25.51
N GLU A 168 4.79 22.00 -25.48
CA GLU A 168 3.67 21.76 -24.58
C GLU A 168 4.27 21.74 -23.18
N GLU A 169 4.19 22.90 -22.55
CA GLU A 169 4.33 23.13 -21.11
C GLU A 169 3.29 22.26 -20.38
N SER A 170 3.56 20.95 -20.36
CA SER A 170 2.84 19.98 -19.57
C SER A 170 3.13 20.35 -18.14
N THR A 171 2.13 20.86 -17.43
CA THR A 171 2.11 21.00 -15.97
C THR A 171 2.70 19.73 -15.37
N ARG A 172 3.97 19.78 -14.95
CA ARG A 172 4.66 18.64 -14.36
C ARG A 172 3.96 18.34 -13.06
N GLU A 173 3.13 17.31 -13.03
CA GLU A 173 2.51 16.83 -11.81
C GLU A 173 3.64 16.38 -10.89
N VAL A 174 3.93 17.21 -9.88
CA VAL A 174 4.87 16.86 -8.82
C VAL A 174 4.24 15.71 -8.04
N LEU A 175 4.83 14.53 -8.14
CA LEU A 175 4.42 13.40 -7.31
C LEU A 175 4.97 13.62 -5.92
N ILE A 176 4.09 13.55 -4.93
CA ILE A 176 4.41 13.75 -3.52
C ILE A 176 4.19 12.43 -2.79
N ALA A 177 5.11 12.07 -1.90
CA ALA A 177 4.96 10.90 -1.03
C ALA A 177 3.69 11.02 -0.18
N ASP A 178 2.83 10.01 -0.25
CA ASP A 178 1.62 9.90 0.57
C ASP A 178 1.84 9.03 1.82
N ALA A 179 0.81 8.89 2.65
CA ALA A 179 0.90 8.13 3.91
C ALA A 179 1.42 6.69 3.71
N GLU A 180 1.09 6.04 2.61
CA GLU A 180 1.55 4.68 2.29
C GLU A 180 3.07 4.65 2.02
N CYS A 181 3.60 5.61 1.27
CA CYS A 181 5.05 5.76 1.08
C CYS A 181 5.77 5.94 2.42
N TYR A 182 5.27 6.81 3.31
CA TYR A 182 5.82 7.00 4.65
C TYR A 182 5.78 5.70 5.47
N ARG A 183 4.64 4.99 5.46
CA ARG A 183 4.45 3.73 6.18
C ARG A 183 5.45 2.66 5.72
N LEU A 184 5.62 2.49 4.41
CA LEU A 184 6.56 1.51 3.83
C LEU A 184 8.02 1.83 4.18
N ALA A 185 8.42 3.10 4.10
CA ALA A 185 9.76 3.53 4.48
C ALA A 185 10.03 3.35 5.99
N MET A 186 9.05 3.69 6.84
CA MET A 186 9.13 3.49 8.29
C MET A 186 9.22 1.99 8.64
N GLU A 187 8.44 1.13 7.98
CA GLU A 187 8.48 -0.31 8.19
C GLU A 187 9.84 -0.92 7.81
N TYR A 188 10.47 -0.43 6.73
CA TYR A 188 11.85 -0.79 6.40
C TYR A 188 12.82 -0.43 7.54
N HIS A 189 12.83 0.82 8.00
CA HIS A 189 13.69 1.23 9.11
C HIS A 189 13.40 0.46 10.41
N ARG A 190 12.14 0.09 10.66
CA ARG A 190 11.73 -0.73 11.81
C ARG A 190 12.35 -2.12 11.75
N ARG A 191 12.35 -2.79 10.59
CA ARG A 191 12.98 -4.12 10.41
C ARG A 191 14.49 -4.07 10.67
N HIS A 192 15.14 -3.00 10.20
CA HIS A 192 16.57 -2.76 10.40
C HIS A 192 16.94 -2.15 11.75
N LYS A 193 15.97 -1.96 12.66
CA LYS A 193 16.16 -1.34 13.98
C LYS A 193 16.82 0.05 13.93
N GLN A 194 16.61 0.78 12.83
CA GLN A 194 17.10 2.15 12.63
C GLN A 194 16.11 3.15 13.25
N TRP A 195 15.99 3.11 14.57
CA TRP A 195 14.93 3.80 15.32
C TRP A 195 14.98 5.31 15.17
N GLU A 196 16.18 5.90 15.16
CA GLU A 196 16.37 7.35 15.04
C GLU A 196 15.87 7.84 13.67
N ARG A 197 16.09 7.06 12.61
CA ARG A 197 15.60 7.38 11.26
C ARG A 197 14.08 7.25 11.18
N LEU A 198 13.51 6.20 11.79
CA LEU A 198 12.06 6.02 11.87
C LEU A 198 11.39 7.20 12.60
N GLU A 199 11.92 7.59 13.76
CA GLU A 199 11.43 8.75 14.52
C GLU A 199 11.56 10.04 13.72
N ALA A 200 12.66 10.25 13.00
CA ALA A 200 12.85 11.43 12.16
C ALA A 200 11.82 11.49 11.01
N ILE A 201 11.55 10.36 10.34
CA ILE A 201 10.54 10.28 9.28
C ILE A 201 9.15 10.54 9.86
N PHE A 202 8.81 9.95 11.01
CA PHE A 202 7.53 10.18 11.65
C PHE A 202 7.37 11.63 12.12
N ALA A 203 8.40 12.24 12.72
CA ALA A 203 8.36 13.64 13.11
C ALA A 203 8.17 14.58 11.91
N LYS A 204 8.80 14.27 10.77
CA LYS A 204 8.55 14.99 9.51
C LYS A 204 7.09 14.84 9.06
N LEU A 205 6.55 13.62 9.05
CA LEU A 205 5.15 13.38 8.69
C LEU A 205 4.18 14.18 9.58
N MET A 206 4.47 14.23 10.88
CA MET A 206 3.63 14.94 11.84
C MET A 206 3.76 16.47 11.78
N GLY A 207 4.83 16.99 11.17
CA GLY A 207 5.06 18.41 10.97
C GLY A 207 4.64 18.94 9.59
N GLN A 208 4.17 18.08 8.70
CA GLN A 208 3.65 18.48 7.39
C GLN A 208 2.12 18.58 7.44
N ASP A 209 1.57 19.65 6.86
CA ASP A 209 0.12 19.84 6.76
C ASP A 209 -0.50 19.10 5.55
N LEU A 210 0.34 18.64 4.61
CA LEU A 210 -0.13 18.06 3.35
C LEU A 210 -0.47 16.57 3.43
N VAL A 211 0.18 15.83 4.33
CA VAL A 211 0.04 14.37 4.45
C VAL A 211 -0.37 14.03 5.87
N GLU A 212 -1.57 13.51 6.04
CA GLU A 212 -2.04 13.04 7.33
C GLU A 212 -1.55 11.62 7.61
N ALA A 213 -1.05 11.39 8.83
CA ALA A 213 -0.65 10.06 9.27
C ALA A 213 -1.89 9.17 9.44
N ASP A 214 -1.88 8.01 8.79
CA ASP A 214 -2.92 7.01 8.92
C ASP A 214 -2.64 6.01 10.06
N THR A 215 -3.61 5.14 10.34
CA THR A 215 -3.51 4.10 11.37
C THR A 215 -2.30 3.19 11.16
N GLY A 216 -1.91 2.93 9.91
CA GLY A 216 -0.75 2.12 9.57
C GLY A 216 0.57 2.75 10.03
N CYS A 217 0.75 4.06 9.78
CA CYS A 217 1.91 4.83 10.25
C CYS A 217 2.06 4.77 11.78
N TYR A 218 0.96 4.98 12.51
CA TYR A 218 0.97 4.90 13.98
C TYR A 218 1.28 3.50 14.49
N ASN A 219 0.72 2.46 13.88
CA ASN A 219 0.97 1.07 14.28
C ASN A 219 2.47 0.71 14.16
N VAL A 220 3.15 1.18 13.11
CA VAL A 220 4.61 0.99 12.94
C VAL A 220 5.39 1.65 14.08
N VAL A 221 5.04 2.88 14.47
CA VAL A 221 5.67 3.60 15.60
C VAL A 221 5.39 2.92 16.93
N LEU A 222 4.17 2.45 17.17
CA LEU A 222 3.82 1.74 18.39
C LEU A 222 4.58 0.42 18.51
N LYS A 223 4.73 -0.33 17.42
CA LYS A 223 5.57 -1.54 17.37
C LYS A 223 7.04 -1.21 17.68
N MET A 224 7.56 -0.08 17.20
CA MET A 224 8.89 0.41 17.58
C MET A 224 8.97 0.71 19.08
N PHE A 225 8.04 1.47 19.65
CA PHE A 225 8.07 1.81 21.08
C PHE A 225 7.91 0.59 21.97
N PHE A 226 7.13 -0.39 21.55
CA PHE A 226 7.05 -1.68 22.23
C PHE A 226 8.41 -2.38 22.27
N ALA A 227 9.09 -2.48 21.12
CA ALA A 227 10.40 -3.14 21.03
C ALA A 227 11.52 -2.42 21.81
N ARG A 228 11.37 -1.13 22.10
CA ARG A 228 12.31 -0.32 22.89
C ARG A 228 11.88 -0.10 24.33
N GLU A 229 10.77 -0.71 24.76
CA GLU A 229 10.18 -0.55 26.09
C GLU A 229 9.91 0.93 26.47
N MET A 230 9.58 1.76 25.47
CA MET A 230 9.35 3.21 25.63
C MET A 230 7.87 3.51 25.91
N TYR A 231 7.35 3.00 27.03
CA TYR A 231 5.93 3.07 27.38
C TYR A 231 5.39 4.50 27.52
N THR A 232 6.22 5.44 28.00
CA THR A 232 5.85 6.85 28.15
C THR A 232 5.62 7.53 26.81
N ASN A 233 6.39 7.18 25.78
CA ASN A 233 6.21 7.69 24.42
C ASN A 233 4.99 7.06 23.76
N ALA A 234 4.76 5.76 23.96
CA ALA A 234 3.53 5.10 23.49
C ALA A 234 2.27 5.77 24.07
N ARG A 235 2.31 6.22 25.32
CA ARG A 235 1.21 7.01 25.92
C ARG A 235 1.00 8.36 25.25
N LYS A 236 2.07 9.07 24.88
CA LYS A 236 1.96 10.33 24.12
C LYS A 236 1.30 10.11 22.77
N ILE A 237 1.70 9.06 22.04
CA ILE A 237 1.08 8.69 20.77
C ILE A 237 -0.39 8.31 20.95
N PHE A 238 -0.74 7.59 22.01
CA PHE A 238 -2.14 7.26 22.28
C PHE A 238 -2.99 8.53 22.51
N THR A 239 -2.48 9.49 23.26
CA THR A 239 -3.14 10.80 23.41
C THR A 239 -3.27 11.52 22.07
N GLU A 240 -2.22 11.48 21.25
CA GLU A 240 -2.22 12.10 19.93
C GLU A 240 -3.22 11.47 18.95
N LEU A 241 -3.33 10.14 18.92
CA LEU A 241 -4.34 9.40 18.15
C LEU A 241 -5.76 9.88 18.48
N ARG A 242 -6.04 10.09 19.78
CA ARG A 242 -7.33 10.57 20.26
C ARG A 242 -7.58 12.03 19.88
N LEU A 243 -6.56 12.88 19.99
CA LEU A 243 -6.66 14.31 19.65
C LEU A 243 -6.87 14.52 18.15
N LYS A 244 -6.21 13.74 17.30
CA LYS A 244 -6.37 13.77 15.84
C LYS A 244 -7.57 12.97 15.34
N CYS A 245 -8.36 12.34 16.22
CA CYS A 245 -9.53 11.53 15.87
C CYS A 245 -9.24 10.45 14.80
N VAL A 246 -8.04 9.86 14.83
CA VAL A 246 -7.64 8.84 13.85
C VAL A 246 -8.46 7.57 14.09
N ARG A 247 -9.01 6.98 13.03
CA ARG A 247 -9.80 5.75 13.13
C ARG A 247 -8.90 4.54 13.38
N VAL A 248 -8.75 4.20 14.64
CA VAL A 248 -7.92 3.07 15.09
C VAL A 248 -8.60 1.73 14.80
N ASP A 249 -7.82 0.74 14.36
CA ASP A 249 -8.27 -0.63 14.11
C ASP A 249 -7.95 -1.56 15.30
N LEU A 250 -8.46 -2.80 15.22
CA LEU A 250 -8.26 -3.80 16.27
C LEU A 250 -6.76 -4.12 16.49
N GLU A 251 -5.95 -4.16 15.42
CA GLU A 251 -4.52 -4.46 15.52
C GLU A 251 -3.79 -3.39 16.33
N THR A 252 -4.10 -2.12 16.09
CA THR A 252 -3.50 -1.00 16.81
C THR A 252 -3.94 -0.98 18.27
N TYR A 253 -5.22 -1.25 18.56
CA TYR A 253 -5.70 -1.42 19.94
C TYR A 253 -5.00 -2.56 20.66
N ASN A 254 -4.88 -3.71 20.00
CA ASN A 254 -4.16 -4.87 20.52
C ASN A 254 -2.70 -4.54 20.82
N THR A 255 -2.03 -3.78 19.94
CA THR A 255 -0.65 -3.32 20.15
C THR A 255 -0.53 -2.40 21.36
N LEU A 256 -1.42 -1.42 21.51
CA LEU A 256 -1.48 -0.54 22.69
C LEU A 256 -1.72 -1.32 23.99
N LEU A 257 -2.69 -2.25 23.98
CA LEU A 257 -2.98 -3.09 25.13
C LEU A 257 -1.78 -3.97 25.50
N HIS A 258 -1.07 -4.51 24.51
CA HIS A 258 0.13 -5.31 24.74
C HIS A 258 1.24 -4.46 25.40
N ILE A 259 1.48 -3.24 24.90
CA ILE A 259 2.42 -2.28 25.47
C ILE A 259 2.08 -1.99 26.94
N PHE A 260 0.85 -1.58 27.23
CA PHE A 260 0.48 -1.15 28.58
C PHE A 260 0.30 -2.31 29.56
N ALA A 261 -0.18 -3.48 29.10
CA ALA A 261 -0.26 -4.67 29.94
C ALA A 261 1.12 -5.19 30.34
N THR A 262 2.10 -5.10 29.42
CA THR A 262 3.52 -5.44 29.72
C THR A 262 4.10 -4.47 30.75
N ALA A 263 3.83 -3.16 30.59
CA ALA A 263 4.30 -2.13 31.50
C ALA A 263 3.57 -2.10 32.87
N GLY A 264 2.41 -2.76 32.98
CA GLY A 264 1.50 -2.60 34.11
C GLY A 264 0.89 -1.19 34.22
N ASP A 265 0.81 -0.46 33.11
CA ASP A 265 0.28 0.90 33.07
C ASP A 265 -1.26 0.89 33.06
N HIS A 266 -1.86 1.72 33.92
CA HIS A 266 -3.31 1.86 34.01
C HIS A 266 -3.92 2.51 32.76
N THR A 267 -3.12 3.12 31.88
CA THR A 267 -3.59 3.56 30.54
C THR A 267 -4.23 2.43 29.74
N MET A 268 -3.98 1.15 30.05
CA MET A 268 -4.72 0.03 29.45
C MET A 268 -6.25 0.15 29.60
N TYR A 269 -6.76 0.71 30.70
CA TYR A 269 -8.19 0.91 30.91
C TYR A 269 -8.75 2.01 30.01
N ASP A 270 -7.98 3.09 29.81
CA ASP A 270 -8.32 4.16 28.87
C ASP A 270 -8.42 3.62 27.45
N VAL A 271 -7.50 2.72 27.06
CA VAL A 271 -7.51 2.05 25.75
C VAL A 271 -8.76 1.17 25.59
N LEU A 272 -9.14 0.39 26.61
CA LEU A 272 -10.38 -0.41 26.56
C LEU A 272 -11.64 0.46 26.47
N GLN A 273 -11.67 1.59 27.18
CA GLN A 273 -12.78 2.54 27.11
C GLN A 273 -12.87 3.21 25.73
N ASP A 274 -11.74 3.58 25.15
CA ASP A 274 -11.65 4.17 23.81
C ASP A 274 -12.08 3.16 22.74
N MET A 275 -11.64 1.91 22.86
CA MET A 275 -12.08 0.79 22.01
C MET A 275 -13.60 0.61 22.03
N LYS A 276 -14.23 0.74 23.21
CA LYS A 276 -15.70 0.72 23.34
C LYS A 276 -16.35 1.93 22.71
N ALA A 277 -15.80 3.13 22.92
CA ALA A 277 -16.34 4.36 22.33
C ALA A 277 -16.32 4.31 20.79
N ASN A 278 -15.27 3.71 20.21
CA ASN A 278 -15.10 3.54 18.78
C ASN A 278 -15.78 2.28 18.21
N ARG A 279 -16.58 1.57 19.03
CA ARG A 279 -17.34 0.37 18.63
C ARG A 279 -16.47 -0.73 18.01
N VAL A 280 -15.27 -0.92 18.56
CA VAL A 280 -14.40 -2.03 18.17
C VAL A 280 -14.59 -3.15 19.20
N ALA A 281 -15.05 -4.32 18.74
CA ALA A 281 -15.25 -5.47 19.63
C ALA A 281 -13.91 -6.15 19.90
N PRO A 282 -13.58 -6.49 21.17
CA PRO A 282 -12.44 -7.33 21.48
C PRO A 282 -12.60 -8.72 20.86
N GLU A 283 -11.50 -9.24 20.32
CA GLU A 283 -11.46 -10.59 19.77
C GLU A 283 -10.62 -11.53 20.64
N ALA A 284 -10.57 -12.82 20.29
CA ALA A 284 -9.73 -13.81 20.96
C ALA A 284 -8.25 -13.36 21.03
N SER A 285 -7.77 -12.61 20.03
CA SER A 285 -6.44 -11.99 20.00
C SER A 285 -6.24 -10.99 21.15
N THR A 286 -7.22 -10.13 21.40
CA THR A 286 -7.22 -9.14 22.48
C THR A 286 -7.14 -9.79 23.85
N PHE A 287 -7.97 -10.81 24.08
CA PHE A 287 -7.93 -11.57 25.34
C PHE A 287 -6.64 -12.36 25.47
N GLY A 288 -6.14 -12.95 24.38
CA GLY A 288 -4.85 -13.63 24.36
C GLY A 288 -3.71 -12.75 24.84
N ILE A 289 -3.66 -11.48 24.39
CA ILE A 289 -2.69 -10.47 24.81
C ILE A 289 -2.83 -10.15 26.30
N LEU A 290 -4.03 -9.81 26.76
CA LEU A 290 -4.24 -9.40 28.15
C LEU A 290 -3.99 -10.55 29.14
N MET A 291 -4.30 -11.79 28.75
CA MET A 291 -4.14 -12.95 29.63
C MET A 291 -2.68 -13.34 29.87
N GLN A 292 -1.73 -12.89 29.03
CA GLN A 292 -0.30 -13.16 29.19
C GLN A 292 0.27 -12.50 30.46
N HIS A 293 -0.19 -11.29 30.79
CA HIS A 293 0.33 -10.51 31.92
C HIS A 293 -0.61 -10.54 33.12
N SER A 294 -0.07 -10.52 34.34
CA SER A 294 -0.89 -10.47 35.57
C SER A 294 -1.80 -9.26 35.61
N GLU A 295 -1.28 -8.11 35.19
CA GLU A 295 -2.03 -6.85 35.13
C GLU A 295 -3.11 -6.88 34.05
N GLY A 296 -2.83 -7.47 32.89
CA GLY A 296 -3.84 -7.67 31.85
C GLY A 296 -4.98 -8.60 32.29
N ARG A 297 -4.69 -9.69 33.01
CA ARG A 297 -5.72 -10.57 33.60
C ARG A 297 -6.64 -9.81 34.56
N ARG A 298 -6.05 -8.95 35.40
CA ARG A 298 -6.79 -8.08 36.33
C ARG A 298 -7.64 -7.07 35.56
N ALA A 299 -7.11 -6.50 34.48
CA ALA A 299 -7.83 -5.59 33.62
C ALA A 299 -9.02 -6.25 32.91
N VAL A 300 -8.89 -7.49 32.43
CA VAL A 300 -10.01 -8.25 31.86
C VAL A 300 -11.11 -8.43 32.89
N LEU A 301 -10.77 -8.88 34.10
CA LEU A 301 -11.76 -9.09 35.17
C LEU A 301 -12.51 -7.78 35.49
N ASN A 302 -11.76 -6.68 35.65
CA ASN A 302 -12.32 -5.37 35.90
C ASN A 302 -13.12 -4.82 34.72
N ALA A 303 -12.70 -5.09 33.49
CA ALA A 303 -13.41 -4.66 32.28
C ALA A 303 -14.75 -5.39 32.11
N VAL A 304 -14.83 -6.67 32.49
CA VAL A 304 -16.10 -7.40 32.51
C VAL A 304 -17.03 -6.83 33.58
N THR A 305 -16.54 -6.54 34.79
CA THR A 305 -17.38 -6.00 35.88
C THR A 305 -17.85 -4.58 35.60
N LEU A 306 -17.01 -3.74 34.99
CA LEU A 306 -17.31 -2.36 34.61
C LEU A 306 -17.99 -2.22 33.25
N ASN A 307 -18.29 -3.34 32.57
CA ASN A 307 -18.88 -3.38 31.24
C ASN A 307 -18.12 -2.50 30.23
N LEU A 308 -16.79 -2.60 30.18
CA LEU A 308 -15.92 -1.80 29.32
C LEU A 308 -15.77 -2.36 27.91
N PHE A 309 -16.29 -3.54 27.61
CA PHE A 309 -16.26 -4.11 26.27
C PHE A 309 -17.49 -3.73 25.47
N TRP A 310 -17.30 -3.32 24.21
CA TRP A 310 -18.42 -3.16 23.29
C TRP A 310 -18.82 -4.53 22.74
N ASN A 311 -20.11 -4.85 22.83
CA ASN A 311 -20.69 -6.06 22.27
C ASN A 311 -21.72 -5.66 21.21
N PRO A 312 -21.51 -6.02 19.92
CA PRO A 312 -22.47 -5.73 18.86
C PRO A 312 -23.88 -6.22 19.19
N ALA A 313 -24.01 -7.37 19.88
CA ALA A 313 -25.30 -7.97 20.21
C ALA A 313 -26.16 -7.10 21.16
N ASP A 314 -25.54 -6.22 21.95
CA ASP A 314 -26.29 -5.36 22.87
C ASP A 314 -26.97 -4.18 22.14
N GLU A 315 -26.48 -3.77 20.97
CA GLU A 315 -27.14 -2.77 20.13
C GLU A 315 -28.44 -3.33 19.51
N PHE A 316 -28.43 -4.60 19.08
CA PHE A 316 -29.61 -5.25 18.50
C PHE A 316 -30.71 -5.55 19.52
N LYS A 317 -30.36 -5.78 20.80
CA LYS A 317 -31.35 -5.93 21.88
C LYS A 317 -32.22 -4.68 22.09
N GLY A 318 -31.72 -3.50 21.73
CA GLY A 318 -32.47 -2.25 21.81
C GLY A 318 -33.51 -2.08 20.70
N ILE A 319 -33.21 -2.61 19.50
CA ILE A 319 -34.07 -2.50 18.31
C ILE A 319 -35.27 -3.45 18.43
N VAL A 320 -35.05 -4.69 18.87
CA VAL A 320 -36.13 -5.66 19.08
C VAL A 320 -37.18 -5.15 20.10
N LYS A 321 -36.74 -4.45 21.14
CA LYS A 321 -37.63 -3.82 22.13
C LYS A 321 -38.45 -2.64 21.59
N LEU A 322 -37.99 -1.99 20.52
CA LEU A 322 -38.74 -0.90 19.87
C LEU A 322 -39.82 -1.46 18.96
N GLU A 323 -39.57 -2.57 18.26
CA GLU A 323 -40.58 -3.26 17.44
C GLU A 323 -41.70 -3.85 18.31
N GLU A 324 -41.37 -4.45 19.45
CA GLU A 324 -42.37 -4.96 20.41
C GLU A 324 -43.25 -3.86 21.02
N LYS A 325 -42.72 -2.63 21.16
CA LYS A 325 -43.49 -1.47 21.63
C LYS A 325 -44.32 -0.79 20.54
N GLN A 326 -44.00 -0.97 19.27
CA GLN A 326 -44.79 -0.46 18.16
C GLN A 326 -45.93 -1.41 17.75
N GLN A 327 -45.87 -2.68 18.21
CA GLN A 327 -46.89 -3.70 17.97
C GLN A 327 -47.90 -3.88 19.13
N ALA A 328 -47.76 -3.14 20.24
CA ALA A 328 -48.65 -3.15 21.40
C ALA A 328 -49.48 -1.87 21.51
#